data_AF-A0A7S0J757-F1
#
_entry.id   AF-A0A7S0J757-F1
#
_cell.length_a   1.000
_cell.length_b   1.000
_cell.length_c   1.000
_cell.angle_alpha   90.00
_cell.angle_beta   90.00
_cell.angle_gamma   90.00
#
_symmetry.space_group_name_H-M   'P 1'
#
loop_
_entity.id
_entity.type
_entity.pdbx_description
1 polymer ?
#
loop_
_entity_poly.entity_id
_entity_poly.type
_entity_poly.pdbx_seq_one_letter_code
_entity_poly.pdbx_strand_id
1 'polypeptide(L)'
;TSNAAAGVRAQMRKLAAILAARDWELLYSCVLLVQFECAEHIAATIEPASSSAGNERATGREAAGSAAAGADEALPDSRLAEKRDEEVLQCTLRAYAGYRRWLEELSGVFAHENSHPCRAHLACLIMAQRGREWRESQHTPSLKQAGLSAFRAAAVLRPAVEQALQRHVRRAEASVLSQGGFSAESGRLMQQLIDLECMLCEMDVRDDHLTVEQRGVQFTQDHLRQSLLEPLRRVWQKHSRSWFCGVKIDPQDEQLYVSNKHRRARALIDERERG
;
A
#
# COMPACT_ATOMS: atom_id res chain seq x y z
N THR A 1 -28.42 14.73 25.07
CA THR A 1 -27.28 15.62 24.75
C THR A 1 -26.27 15.79 25.89
N SER A 2 -26.62 15.53 27.16
CA SER A 2 -25.74 15.73 28.33
C SER A 2 -24.54 14.77 28.47
N ASN A 3 -24.72 13.47 28.15
CA ASN A 3 -23.66 12.45 28.41
C ASN A 3 -22.48 12.52 27.44
N ALA A 4 -22.69 12.87 26.17
CA ALA A 4 -21.62 13.01 25.19
C ALA A 4 -20.67 14.17 25.56
N ALA A 5 -21.22 15.30 26.03
CA ALA A 5 -20.44 16.46 26.45
C ALA A 5 -19.67 16.22 27.77
N ALA A 6 -20.14 15.32 28.64
CA ALA A 6 -19.41 14.90 29.84
C ALA A 6 -18.23 13.97 29.48
N GLY A 7 -18.43 13.04 28.54
CA GLY A 7 -17.39 12.16 28.02
C GLY A 7 -16.25 12.94 27.35
N VAL A 8 -16.57 13.88 26.46
CA VAL A 8 -15.58 14.74 25.79
C VAL A 8 -14.79 15.58 26.79
N ARG A 9 -15.44 16.16 27.82
CA ARG A 9 -14.74 16.92 28.87
C ARG A 9 -13.83 16.08 29.75
N ALA A 10 -14.11 14.79 29.93
CA ALA A 10 -13.24 13.87 30.66
C ALA A 10 -12.02 13.48 29.81
N GLN A 11 -12.22 13.22 28.51
CA GLN A 11 -11.12 12.96 27.56
C GLN A 11 -10.19 14.17 27.42
N MET A 12 -10.73 15.39 27.29
CA MET A 12 -9.94 16.62 27.24
C MET A 12 -9.12 16.86 28.50
N ARG A 13 -9.65 16.53 29.68
CA ARG A 13 -8.90 16.61 30.95
C ARG A 13 -7.77 15.57 31.03
N LYS A 14 -7.98 14.36 30.51
CA LYS A 14 -6.92 13.33 30.41
C LYS A 14 -5.80 13.77 29.45
N LEU A 15 -6.16 14.29 28.28
CA LEU A 15 -5.21 14.87 27.32
C LEU A 15 -4.42 16.04 27.92
N ALA A 16 -5.10 16.96 28.62
CA ALA A 16 -4.45 18.07 29.30
C ALA A 16 -3.50 17.60 30.42
N ALA A 17 -3.85 16.53 31.16
CA ALA A 17 -2.99 15.95 32.18
C ALA A 17 -1.74 15.28 31.58
N ILE A 18 -1.88 14.55 30.46
CA ILE A 18 -0.75 13.94 29.74
C ILE A 18 0.21 15.02 29.23
N LEU A 19 -0.33 16.09 28.63
CA LEU A 19 0.45 17.23 28.16
C LEU A 19 1.13 18.00 29.32
N ALA A 20 0.43 18.17 30.45
CA ALA A 20 0.98 18.81 31.65
C ALA A 20 2.06 17.97 32.33
N ALA A 21 1.93 16.65 32.33
CA ALA A 21 2.90 15.70 32.87
C ALA A 21 4.13 15.51 31.95
N ARG A 22 4.06 15.99 30.70
CA ARG A 22 5.09 15.77 29.67
C ARG A 22 5.39 14.28 29.44
N ASP A 23 4.37 13.44 29.57
CA ASP A 23 4.49 12.01 29.31
C ASP A 23 4.38 11.77 27.79
N TRP A 24 5.50 12.01 27.10
CA TRP A 24 5.58 11.94 25.64
C TRP A 24 5.44 10.52 25.10
N GLU A 25 5.82 9.52 25.89
CA GLU A 25 5.65 8.11 25.52
C GLU A 25 4.17 7.73 25.51
N LEU A 26 3.43 8.05 26.57
CA LEU A 26 1.99 7.78 26.61
C LEU A 26 1.24 8.53 25.51
N LEU A 27 1.59 9.80 25.28
CA LEU A 27 1.01 10.58 24.18
C LEU A 27 1.25 9.92 22.82
N TYR A 28 2.48 9.46 22.57
CA TYR A 28 2.83 8.78 21.34
C TYR A 28 2.08 7.47 21.16
N SER A 29 2.01 6.62 22.19
CA SER A 29 1.22 5.40 22.16
C SER A 29 -0.26 5.66 21.86
N CYS A 30 -0.85 6.70 22.45
CA CYS A 30 -2.22 7.11 22.13
C CYS A 30 -2.38 7.53 20.67
N VAL A 31 -1.43 8.31 20.13
CA VAL A 31 -1.47 8.73 18.72
C VAL A 31 -1.35 7.51 17.78
N LEU A 32 -0.47 6.56 18.07
CA LEU A 32 -0.34 5.34 17.28
C LEU A 32 -1.64 4.51 17.26
N LEU A 33 -2.33 4.40 18.40
CA LEU A 33 -3.61 3.72 18.49
C LEU A 33 -4.68 4.41 17.64
N VAL A 34 -4.79 5.73 17.71
CA VAL A 34 -5.72 6.51 16.87
C VAL A 34 -5.40 6.36 15.38
N GLN A 35 -4.12 6.35 15.01
CA GLN A 35 -3.70 6.11 13.62
C GLN A 35 -4.17 4.76 13.10
N PHE A 36 -4.09 3.72 13.92
CA PHE A 36 -4.55 2.37 13.58
C PHE A 36 -6.08 2.30 13.49
N GLU A 37 -6.81 2.81 14.49
CA GLU A 37 -8.28 2.85 14.48
C GLU A 37 -8.82 3.63 13.26
N CYS A 38 -8.22 4.77 12.92
CA CYS A 38 -8.57 5.51 11.71
C CYS A 38 -8.32 4.70 10.44
N ALA A 39 -7.20 3.98 10.37
CA ALA A 39 -6.87 3.13 9.22
C ALA A 39 -7.88 1.97 9.07
N GLU A 40 -8.28 1.33 10.17
CA GLU A 40 -9.31 0.27 10.16
C GLU A 40 -10.68 0.80 9.72
N HIS A 41 -11.09 1.96 10.23
CA HIS A 41 -12.34 2.60 9.81
C HIS A 41 -12.36 2.92 8.32
N ILE A 42 -11.24 3.42 7.79
CA ILE A 42 -11.11 3.66 6.35
C ILE A 42 -11.11 2.34 5.58
N ALA A 43 -10.42 1.31 6.08
CA ALA A 43 -10.37 0.00 5.44
C ALA A 43 -11.76 -0.63 5.28
N ALA A 44 -12.66 -0.42 6.24
CA ALA A 44 -14.05 -0.87 6.15
C ALA A 44 -14.82 -0.27 4.95
N THR A 45 -14.37 0.88 4.42
CA THR A 45 -15.00 1.52 3.25
C THR A 45 -14.44 1.04 1.91
N ILE A 46 -13.30 0.32 1.92
CA ILE A 46 -12.63 -0.18 0.71
C ILE A 46 -13.24 -1.51 0.25
N GLU A 47 -13.79 -2.31 1.17
CA GLU A 47 -14.38 -3.60 0.82
C GLU A 47 -15.63 -3.43 -0.04
N PRO A 48 -15.71 -4.12 -1.20
CA PRO A 48 -16.93 -4.11 -2.00
C PRO A 48 -18.04 -4.80 -1.20
N ALA A 49 -19.26 -4.26 -1.26
CA ALA A 49 -20.45 -4.68 -0.52
C ALA A 49 -20.93 -6.13 -0.78
N SER A 50 -20.12 -6.98 -1.41
CA SER A 50 -20.46 -8.33 -1.86
C SER A 50 -20.21 -9.45 -0.86
N SER A 51 -19.68 -9.18 0.34
CA SER A 51 -19.48 -10.22 1.37
C SER A 51 -20.67 -10.39 2.34
N SER A 52 -21.68 -9.51 2.32
CA SER A 52 -22.87 -9.61 3.18
C SER A 52 -24.06 -10.34 2.56
N ALA A 53 -24.00 -10.70 1.27
CA ALA A 53 -25.11 -11.38 0.57
C ALA A 53 -24.99 -12.91 0.53
N GLY A 54 -23.94 -13.50 1.12
CA GLY A 54 -23.64 -14.94 0.99
C GLY A 54 -24.18 -15.86 2.08
N ASN A 55 -24.75 -15.34 3.18
CA ASN A 55 -25.04 -16.15 4.37
C ASN A 55 -26.53 -16.32 4.74
N GLU A 56 -27.49 -15.87 3.91
CA GLU A 56 -28.93 -15.98 4.23
C GLU A 56 -29.79 -16.82 3.27
N ARG A 57 -29.20 -17.59 2.35
CA ARG A 57 -29.99 -18.52 1.52
C ARG A 57 -29.40 -19.94 1.46
N ALA A 58 -29.43 -20.59 2.62
CA ALA A 58 -29.39 -22.05 2.71
C ALA A 58 -30.57 -22.54 3.56
N THR A 59 -31.80 -22.27 3.12
CA THR A 59 -32.98 -23.06 3.55
C THR A 59 -33.92 -23.28 2.37
N GLY A 60 -33.85 -24.50 1.84
CA GLY A 60 -34.94 -25.26 1.21
C GLY A 60 -35.78 -24.62 0.11
N ARG A 61 -35.60 -25.09 -1.13
CA ARG A 61 -36.60 -25.96 -1.78
C ARG A 61 -36.05 -26.58 -3.06
N GLU A 62 -35.92 -27.89 -3.06
CA GLU A 62 -35.89 -28.68 -4.28
C GLU A 62 -37.25 -28.58 -5.00
N ALA A 63 -37.22 -28.33 -6.29
CA ALA A 63 -38.26 -28.77 -7.22
C ALA A 63 -37.63 -28.91 -8.61
N ALA A 64 -37.61 -30.15 -9.09
CA ALA A 64 -37.08 -30.57 -10.38
C ALA A 64 -37.85 -29.98 -11.57
N GLY A 65 -37.15 -29.78 -12.69
CA GLY A 65 -37.74 -29.43 -13.98
C GLY A 65 -36.69 -29.39 -15.09
N SER A 66 -36.54 -30.52 -15.77
CA SER A 66 -35.61 -30.79 -16.88
C SER A 66 -36.02 -30.08 -18.19
N ALA A 67 -35.04 -29.51 -18.92
CA ALA A 67 -34.66 -29.91 -20.29
C ALA A 67 -34.20 -28.75 -21.21
N ALA A 68 -33.06 -29.02 -21.87
CA ALA A 68 -32.62 -28.62 -23.21
C ALA A 68 -31.98 -27.22 -23.46
N ALA A 69 -30.67 -27.32 -23.76
CA ALA A 69 -29.98 -26.77 -24.92
C ALA A 69 -29.92 -25.24 -25.11
N GLY A 70 -28.70 -24.72 -24.94
CA GLY A 70 -28.25 -23.44 -25.48
C GLY A 70 -26.79 -23.22 -25.09
N ALA A 71 -25.87 -23.48 -26.02
CA ALA A 71 -24.51 -23.00 -25.91
C ALA A 71 -24.56 -21.48 -26.07
N ASP A 72 -24.39 -20.73 -24.98
CA ASP A 72 -24.18 -19.29 -25.04
C ASP A 72 -23.38 -18.80 -23.82
N GLU A 73 -22.27 -18.12 -24.13
CA GLU A 73 -21.36 -17.32 -23.30
C GLU A 73 -21.32 -17.47 -21.76
N ALA A 74 -20.30 -18.19 -21.27
CA ALA A 74 -19.79 -18.06 -19.89
C ALA A 74 -18.86 -16.83 -19.69
N LEU A 75 -19.12 -15.70 -20.36
CA LEU A 75 -18.28 -14.48 -20.34
C LEU A 75 -18.70 -13.29 -19.42
N PRO A 76 -19.86 -13.23 -18.73
CA PRO A 76 -20.21 -12.03 -17.96
C PRO A 76 -19.44 -11.90 -16.62
N ASP A 77 -19.00 -13.02 -16.03
CA ASP A 77 -18.42 -13.01 -14.67
C ASP A 77 -16.99 -12.43 -14.63
N SER A 78 -16.16 -12.63 -15.67
CA SER A 78 -14.78 -12.12 -15.71
C SER A 78 -14.74 -10.60 -15.76
N ARG A 79 -15.53 -9.97 -16.65
CA ARG A 79 -15.57 -8.50 -16.78
C ARG A 79 -16.13 -7.82 -15.54
N LEU A 80 -17.08 -8.46 -14.85
CA LEU A 80 -17.60 -7.96 -13.59
C LEU A 80 -16.55 -8.05 -12.47
N ALA A 81 -15.79 -9.14 -12.40
CA ALA A 81 -14.67 -9.28 -11.46
C ALA A 81 -13.58 -8.23 -11.72
N GLU A 82 -13.23 -8.00 -12.99
CA GLU A 82 -12.25 -6.98 -13.38
C GLU A 82 -12.65 -5.56 -12.99
N LYS A 83 -13.95 -5.22 -13.14
CA LYS A 83 -14.49 -3.93 -12.69
C LYS A 83 -14.44 -3.79 -11.18
N ARG A 84 -14.80 -4.85 -10.42
CA ARG A 84 -14.71 -4.86 -8.96
C ARG A 84 -13.27 -4.67 -8.48
N ASP A 85 -12.31 -5.33 -9.11
CA ASP A 85 -10.89 -5.19 -8.78
C ASP A 85 -10.39 -3.75 -9.06
N GLU A 86 -10.84 -3.13 -10.16
CA GLU A 86 -10.55 -1.72 -10.47
C GLU A 86 -11.23 -0.76 -9.48
N GLU A 87 -12.46 -1.03 -9.05
CA GLU A 87 -13.16 -0.27 -8.00
C GLU A 87 -12.39 -0.34 -6.67
N VAL A 88 -11.92 -1.53 -6.27
CA VAL A 88 -11.11 -1.71 -5.06
C VAL A 88 -9.81 -0.90 -5.16
N LEU A 89 -9.12 -0.93 -6.30
CA LEU A 89 -7.93 -0.10 -6.52
C LEU A 89 -8.26 1.39 -6.33
N GLN A 90 -9.29 1.90 -7.00
CA GLN A 90 -9.66 3.31 -6.93
C GLN A 90 -10.12 3.74 -5.54
N CYS A 91 -10.84 2.89 -4.82
CA CYS A 91 -11.19 3.11 -3.42
C CYS A 91 -9.95 3.14 -2.54
N THR A 92 -9.02 2.20 -2.73
CA THR A 92 -7.76 2.14 -1.98
C THR A 92 -6.90 3.38 -2.20
N LEU A 93 -6.73 3.82 -3.45
CA LEU A 93 -5.95 5.03 -3.78
C LEU A 93 -6.58 6.30 -3.18
N ARG A 94 -7.91 6.45 -3.26
CA ARG A 94 -8.62 7.59 -2.65
C ARG A 94 -8.55 7.58 -1.12
N ALA A 95 -8.77 6.42 -0.52
CA ALA A 95 -8.62 6.20 0.92
C ALA A 95 -7.22 6.56 1.40
N TYR A 96 -6.19 6.08 0.68
CA TYR A 96 -4.80 6.40 0.96
C TYR A 96 -4.52 7.90 0.85
N ALA A 97 -4.97 8.57 -0.21
CA ALA A 97 -4.76 10.00 -0.38
C ALA A 97 -5.37 10.81 0.78
N GLY A 98 -6.58 10.45 1.22
CA GLY A 98 -7.23 11.04 2.38
C GLY A 98 -6.46 10.80 3.67
N TYR A 99 -6.08 9.54 3.93
CA TYR A 99 -5.32 9.16 5.12
C TYR A 99 -3.94 9.82 5.17
N ARG A 100 -3.22 9.88 4.04
CA ARG A 100 -1.92 10.53 3.93
C ARG A 100 -2.00 12.02 4.27
N ARG A 101 -3.01 12.71 3.76
CA ARG A 101 -3.26 14.12 4.10
C ARG A 101 -3.52 14.29 5.60
N TRP A 102 -4.35 13.44 6.18
CA TRP A 102 -4.60 13.45 7.62
C TRP A 102 -3.32 13.19 8.44
N LEU A 103 -2.45 12.27 8.01
CA LEU A 103 -1.15 12.05 8.64
C LEU A 103 -0.22 13.26 8.56
N GLU A 104 -0.26 14.02 7.47
CA GLU A 104 0.51 15.26 7.33
C GLU A 104 0.01 16.34 8.29
N GLU A 105 -1.30 16.51 8.41
CA GLU A 105 -1.94 17.41 9.38
C GLU A 105 -1.58 17.01 10.81
N LEU A 106 -1.72 15.72 11.15
CA LEU A 106 -1.35 15.16 12.45
C LEU A 106 0.14 15.37 12.77
N SER A 107 1.02 15.08 11.81
CA SER A 107 2.47 15.31 11.99
C SER A 107 2.78 16.80 12.14
N GLY A 108 2.00 17.68 11.50
CA GLY A 108 2.09 19.12 11.61
C GLY A 108 1.72 19.66 12.99
N VAL A 109 0.73 19.07 13.67
CA VAL A 109 0.35 19.42 15.06
C VAL A 109 1.52 19.28 16.03
N PHE A 110 2.40 18.32 15.77
CA PHE A 110 3.56 18.09 16.60
C PHE A 110 4.83 18.78 16.08
N ALA A 111 4.80 19.51 14.95
CA ALA A 111 6.00 20.15 14.42
C ALA A 111 6.50 21.28 15.33
N HIS A 112 7.83 21.51 15.39
CA HIS A 112 8.38 22.65 16.12
C HIS A 112 7.89 23.99 15.54
N GLU A 113 7.44 24.89 16.42
CA GLU A 113 7.10 26.26 16.02
C GLU A 113 8.34 27.19 15.91
N ASN A 114 9.44 26.90 16.63
CA ASN A 114 10.42 27.96 16.98
C ASN A 114 11.91 27.72 16.65
N SER A 115 12.33 26.70 15.88
CA SER A 115 13.77 26.65 15.46
C SER A 115 14.14 25.71 14.32
N HIS A 116 13.45 24.58 14.14
CA HIS A 116 13.72 23.67 13.01
C HIS A 116 12.46 22.88 12.65
N PRO A 117 12.00 22.86 11.38
CA PRO A 117 10.81 22.12 10.99
C PRO A 117 11.09 20.61 10.93
N CYS A 118 11.37 19.98 12.06
CA CYS A 118 11.37 18.52 12.12
C CYS A 118 9.91 18.04 12.20
N ARG A 119 9.42 17.40 11.14
CA ARG A 119 8.08 16.77 11.10
C ARG A 119 8.01 15.47 11.95
N ALA A 120 8.98 15.27 12.83
CA ALA A 120 9.16 14.10 13.67
C ALA A 120 9.40 14.47 15.15
N HIS A 121 9.02 15.69 15.56
CA HIS A 121 9.35 16.24 16.86
C HIS A 121 8.90 15.36 18.04
N LEU A 122 7.70 14.78 18.00
CA LEU A 122 7.25 13.88 19.06
C LEU A 122 8.18 12.64 19.18
N ALA A 123 8.61 12.08 18.05
CA ALA A 123 9.61 11.01 18.05
C ALA A 123 10.97 11.50 18.56
N CYS A 124 11.39 12.73 18.24
CA CYS A 124 12.60 13.34 18.78
C CYS A 124 12.53 13.53 20.31
N LEU A 125 11.39 13.97 20.85
CA LEU A 125 11.17 14.13 22.28
C LEU A 125 11.26 12.79 23.01
N ILE A 126 10.66 11.74 22.45
CA ILE A 126 10.73 10.38 22.98
C ILE A 126 12.16 9.85 22.91
N MET A 127 12.85 10.02 21.79
CA MET A 127 14.26 9.63 21.67
C MET A 127 15.13 10.38 22.70
N ALA A 128 14.86 11.65 22.96
CA ALA A 128 15.57 12.43 23.96
C ALA A 128 15.23 12.00 25.39
N GLN A 129 14.01 11.55 25.66
CA GLN A 129 13.60 10.97 26.95
C GLN A 129 14.24 9.60 27.15
N ARG A 130 14.10 8.69 26.17
CA ARG A 130 14.69 7.35 26.17
C ARG A 130 16.21 7.37 26.23
N GLY A 131 16.88 8.29 25.53
CA GLY A 131 18.34 8.42 25.57
C GLY A 131 18.90 8.84 26.93
N ARG A 132 18.06 9.38 27.83
CA ARG A 132 18.44 9.62 29.24
C ARG A 132 18.28 8.39 30.11
N GLU A 133 17.44 7.44 29.72
CA GLU A 133 17.02 6.29 30.53
C GLU A 133 17.61 4.96 30.04
N TRP A 134 17.91 4.81 28.74
CA TRP A 134 18.30 3.56 28.09
C TRP A 134 19.49 3.75 27.13
N ARG A 135 20.51 2.89 27.24
CA ARG A 135 21.74 2.92 26.39
C ARG A 135 21.60 2.17 25.06
N GLU A 136 20.51 1.44 24.83
CA GLU A 136 20.33 0.60 23.64
C GLU A 136 19.29 1.19 22.67
N SER A 137 19.64 1.09 21.38
CA SER A 137 19.03 1.79 20.24
C SER A 137 17.64 1.24 19.88
N GLN A 138 16.61 1.57 20.65
CA GLN A 138 15.23 1.45 20.15
C GLN A 138 14.94 2.59 19.17
N HIS A 139 14.88 2.27 17.87
CA HIS A 139 14.49 3.24 16.84
C HIS A 139 13.02 3.62 17.04
N THR A 140 12.76 4.91 17.31
CA THR A 140 11.39 5.44 17.40
C THR A 140 10.99 6.00 16.04
N PRO A 141 10.06 5.38 15.29
CA PRO A 141 9.69 5.87 13.98
C PRO A 141 8.93 7.19 14.06
N SER A 142 9.00 7.97 12.99
CA SER A 142 8.18 9.17 12.85
C SER A 142 6.69 8.80 12.84
N LEU A 143 5.82 9.74 13.26
CA LEU A 143 4.36 9.55 13.22
C LEU A 143 3.87 9.24 11.80
N LYS A 144 4.49 9.83 10.78
CA LYS A 144 4.19 9.52 9.38
C LYS A 144 4.51 8.05 9.05
N GLN A 145 5.69 7.55 9.40
CA GLN A 145 6.07 6.16 9.13
C GLN A 145 5.19 5.18 9.89
N ALA A 146 4.90 5.44 11.17
CA ALA A 146 4.04 4.57 11.95
C ALA A 146 2.61 4.51 11.37
N GLY A 147 2.05 5.65 10.97
CA GLY A 147 0.76 5.73 10.30
C GLY A 147 0.73 4.99 8.95
N LEU A 148 1.75 5.17 8.11
CA LEU A 148 1.85 4.45 6.83
C LEU A 148 1.92 2.93 7.04
N SER A 149 2.61 2.49 8.08
CA SER A 149 2.66 1.09 8.47
C SER A 149 1.32 0.57 8.96
N ALA A 150 0.60 1.36 9.76
CA ALA A 150 -0.74 1.04 10.22
C ALA A 150 -1.72 0.89 9.04
N PHE A 151 -1.69 1.81 8.08
CA PHE A 151 -2.53 1.73 6.88
C PHE A 151 -2.20 0.52 6.01
N ARG A 152 -0.91 0.20 5.84
CA ARG A 152 -0.48 -1.02 5.16
C ARG A 152 -1.13 -2.26 5.80
N ALA A 153 -0.97 -2.41 7.11
CA ALA A 153 -1.47 -3.57 7.85
C ALA A 153 -3.01 -3.64 7.84
N ALA A 154 -3.67 -2.52 8.14
CA ALA A 154 -5.11 -2.47 8.37
C ALA A 154 -5.94 -2.40 7.07
N ALA A 155 -5.40 -1.85 5.98
CA ALA A 155 -6.17 -1.65 4.74
C ALA A 155 -5.62 -2.46 3.56
N VAL A 156 -4.35 -2.27 3.22
CA VAL A 156 -3.77 -2.80 1.97
C VAL A 156 -3.56 -4.30 2.01
N LEU A 157 -3.07 -4.82 3.15
CA LEU A 157 -2.79 -6.24 3.36
C LEU A 157 -4.00 -7.00 3.90
N ARG A 158 -5.20 -6.41 3.86
CA ARG A 158 -6.42 -7.18 4.09
C ARG A 158 -6.57 -8.19 2.95
N PRO A 159 -6.86 -9.47 3.22
CA PRO A 159 -6.84 -10.52 2.19
C PRO A 159 -7.68 -10.19 0.95
N ALA A 160 -8.88 -9.62 1.12
CA ALA A 160 -9.75 -9.27 -0.01
C ALA A 160 -9.16 -8.14 -0.89
N VAL A 161 -8.58 -7.11 -0.26
CA VAL A 161 -7.96 -5.97 -0.95
C VAL A 161 -6.67 -6.42 -1.64
N GLU A 162 -5.80 -7.11 -0.90
CA GLU A 162 -4.54 -7.64 -1.42
C GLU A 162 -4.77 -8.51 -2.67
N GLN A 163 -5.71 -9.44 -2.61
CA GLN A 163 -6.02 -10.32 -3.74
C GLN A 163 -6.59 -9.56 -4.94
N ALA A 164 -7.45 -8.56 -4.72
CA ALA A 164 -7.97 -7.71 -5.78
C ALA A 164 -6.86 -6.91 -6.47
N LEU A 165 -5.94 -6.33 -5.68
CA LEU A 165 -4.77 -5.62 -6.21
C LEU A 165 -3.84 -6.57 -6.99
N GLN A 166 -3.59 -7.78 -6.49
CA GLN A 166 -2.80 -8.79 -7.21
C GLN A 166 -3.43 -9.18 -8.55
N ARG A 167 -4.74 -9.41 -8.59
CA ARG A 167 -5.46 -9.68 -9.84
C ARG A 167 -5.39 -8.50 -10.80
N HIS A 168 -5.53 -7.28 -10.30
CA HIS A 168 -5.39 -6.06 -11.10
C HIS A 168 -3.98 -5.94 -11.71
N VAL A 169 -2.93 -6.18 -10.92
CA VAL A 169 -1.54 -6.17 -11.43
C VAL A 169 -1.34 -7.19 -12.55
N ARG A 170 -1.87 -8.42 -12.40
CA ARG A 170 -1.79 -9.45 -13.45
C ARG A 170 -2.58 -9.06 -14.71
N ARG A 171 -3.75 -8.45 -14.55
CA ARG A 171 -4.55 -7.93 -15.68
C ARG A 171 -3.79 -6.85 -16.42
N ALA A 172 -3.23 -5.90 -15.69
CA ALA A 172 -2.46 -4.81 -16.26
C ALA A 172 -1.18 -5.32 -16.93
N GLU A 173 -0.48 -6.28 -16.32
CA GLU A 173 0.66 -6.98 -16.94
C GLU A 173 0.25 -7.61 -18.29
N ALA A 174 -0.83 -8.38 -18.31
CA ALA A 174 -1.33 -9.00 -19.53
C ALA A 174 -1.67 -7.93 -20.59
N SER A 175 -2.36 -6.86 -20.23
CA SER A 175 -2.74 -5.81 -21.18
C SER A 175 -1.54 -5.02 -21.72
N VAL A 176 -0.62 -4.60 -20.84
CA VAL A 176 0.54 -3.76 -21.17
C VAL A 176 1.60 -4.56 -21.94
N LEU A 177 1.75 -5.85 -21.66
CA LEU A 177 2.73 -6.70 -22.34
C LEU A 177 2.18 -7.40 -23.58
N SER A 178 0.88 -7.74 -23.68
CA SER A 178 0.37 -8.53 -24.81
C SER A 178 0.11 -7.69 -26.07
N GLN A 179 -0.46 -6.50 -25.94
CA GLN A 179 -0.86 -5.69 -27.10
C GLN A 179 0.31 -4.80 -27.55
N GLY A 180 0.82 -5.05 -28.76
CA GLY A 180 1.89 -4.25 -29.38
C GLY A 180 1.49 -2.82 -29.77
N GLY A 181 0.58 -2.18 -29.03
CA GLY A 181 0.16 -0.80 -29.24
C GLY A 181 -0.36 -0.13 -27.97
N PHE A 182 -0.18 1.19 -27.90
CA PHE A 182 -0.79 2.06 -26.90
C PHE A 182 -2.29 2.19 -27.19
N SER A 183 -3.11 1.36 -26.57
CA SER A 183 -4.56 1.57 -26.53
C SER A 183 -4.91 2.50 -25.38
N ALA A 184 -6.09 3.12 -25.43
CA ALA A 184 -6.57 3.94 -24.32
C ALA A 184 -6.70 3.11 -23.02
N GLU A 185 -7.01 1.82 -23.14
CA GLU A 185 -7.08 0.90 -22.01
C GLU A 185 -5.71 0.59 -21.43
N SER A 186 -4.71 0.26 -22.26
CA SER A 186 -3.36 -0.03 -21.76
C SER A 186 -2.71 1.21 -21.14
N GLY A 187 -2.96 2.40 -21.70
CA GLY A 187 -2.55 3.67 -21.09
C GLY A 187 -3.18 3.92 -19.71
N ARG A 188 -4.49 3.65 -19.56
CA ARG A 188 -5.19 3.77 -18.26
C ARG A 188 -4.62 2.79 -17.23
N LEU A 189 -4.43 1.53 -17.60
CA LEU A 189 -3.86 0.50 -16.73
C LEU A 189 -2.42 0.84 -16.33
N MET A 190 -1.62 1.40 -17.25
CA MET A 190 -0.26 1.83 -16.95
C MET A 190 -0.24 2.95 -15.91
N GLN A 191 -1.11 3.97 -16.04
CA GLN A 191 -1.24 5.02 -15.04
C GLN A 191 -1.66 4.46 -13.68
N GLN A 192 -2.62 3.54 -13.67
CA GLN A 192 -3.08 2.86 -12.45
C GLN A 192 -1.95 2.09 -11.75
N LEU A 193 -1.07 1.42 -12.50
CA LEU A 193 0.10 0.75 -11.93
C LEU A 193 1.13 1.75 -11.38
N ILE A 194 1.34 2.89 -12.03
CA ILE A 194 2.23 3.95 -11.55
C ILE A 194 1.71 4.54 -10.24
N ASP A 195 0.42 4.85 -10.16
CA ASP A 195 -0.21 5.39 -8.96
C ASP A 195 -0.13 4.38 -7.81
N LEU A 196 -0.38 3.09 -8.10
CA LEU A 196 -0.25 2.00 -7.15
C LEU A 196 1.20 1.84 -6.67
N GLU A 197 2.18 1.81 -7.56
CA GLU A 197 3.60 1.70 -7.18
C GLU A 197 4.03 2.89 -6.31
N CYS A 198 3.66 4.11 -6.66
CA CYS A 198 3.95 5.30 -5.86
C CYS A 198 3.42 5.17 -4.43
N MET A 199 2.15 4.76 -4.29
CA MET A 199 1.52 4.54 -2.99
C MET A 199 2.24 3.44 -2.19
N LEU A 200 2.48 2.28 -2.79
CA LEU A 200 3.10 1.14 -2.11
C LEU A 200 4.56 1.40 -1.72
N CYS A 201 5.32 2.14 -2.54
CA CYS A 201 6.69 2.53 -2.21
C CYS A 201 6.71 3.49 -1.01
N GLU A 202 5.76 4.42 -0.91
CA GLU A 202 5.65 5.30 0.26
C GLU A 202 5.33 4.50 1.54
N MET A 203 4.58 3.40 1.43
CA MET A 203 4.28 2.47 2.52
C MET A 203 5.35 1.39 2.76
N ASP A 204 6.47 1.37 2.02
CA ASP A 204 7.61 0.46 2.28
C ASP A 204 8.47 0.95 3.45
N VAL A 205 7.82 1.18 4.59
CA VAL A 205 8.43 1.64 5.84
C VAL A 205 8.65 0.47 6.79
N ARG A 206 9.68 0.56 7.63
CA ARG A 206 9.99 -0.49 8.62
C ARG A 206 8.94 -0.53 9.72
N ASP A 207 8.63 -1.74 10.19
CA ASP A 207 7.75 -2.00 11.33
C ASP A 207 8.40 -1.64 12.70
N ASP A 208 9.17 -0.55 12.75
CA ASP A 208 10.01 -0.21 13.92
C ASP A 208 9.17 0.22 15.15
N HIS A 209 7.89 0.55 14.96
CA HIS A 209 6.95 0.92 16.03
C HIS A 209 6.37 -0.30 16.76
N LEU A 210 6.45 -1.50 16.19
CA LEU A 210 5.95 -2.72 16.80
C LEU A 210 6.95 -3.21 17.86
N THR A 211 6.45 -3.74 18.98
CA THR A 211 7.28 -4.43 19.98
C THR A 211 7.91 -5.69 19.38
N VAL A 212 8.99 -6.20 19.95
CA VAL A 212 9.67 -7.42 19.45
C VAL A 212 8.70 -8.61 19.31
N GLU A 213 7.75 -8.74 20.24
CA GLU A 213 6.70 -9.77 20.20
C GLU A 213 5.71 -9.54 19.04
N GLN A 214 5.37 -8.29 18.73
CA GLN A 214 4.51 -7.93 17.60
C GLN A 214 5.24 -8.07 16.25
N ARG A 215 6.56 -7.82 16.21
CA ARG A 215 7.41 -8.00 15.02
C ARG A 215 7.55 -9.46 14.60
N GLY A 216 7.52 -10.41 15.54
CA GLY A 216 7.64 -11.84 15.25
C GLY A 216 6.43 -12.47 14.56
N VAL A 217 5.28 -11.79 14.53
CA VAL A 217 4.00 -12.32 14.02
C VAL A 217 3.57 -11.66 12.71
N GLN A 218 4.01 -10.43 12.43
CA GLN A 218 3.51 -9.62 11.32
C GLN A 218 4.63 -8.77 10.68
N PHE A 219 5.52 -9.39 9.90
CA PHE A 219 6.44 -8.66 9.02
C PHE A 219 5.69 -8.09 7.81
N THR A 220 4.83 -7.10 8.06
CA THR A 220 3.92 -6.54 7.05
C THR A 220 4.69 -5.83 5.94
N GLN A 221 5.87 -5.28 6.23
CA GLN A 221 6.76 -4.71 5.22
C GLN A 221 7.20 -5.74 4.17
N ASP A 222 7.72 -6.89 4.61
CA ASP A 222 8.22 -7.91 3.69
C ASP A 222 7.07 -8.60 2.96
N HIS A 223 5.92 -8.78 3.62
CA HIS A 223 4.69 -9.26 2.97
C HIS A 223 4.25 -8.31 1.84
N LEU A 224 4.19 -7.00 2.09
CA LEU A 224 3.91 -5.98 1.06
C LEU A 224 4.88 -6.10 -0.13
N ARG A 225 6.17 -6.28 0.16
CA ARG A 225 7.20 -6.42 -0.87
C ARG A 225 6.95 -7.63 -1.76
N GLN A 226 6.75 -8.79 -1.15
CA GLN A 226 6.58 -10.05 -1.88
C GLN A 226 5.25 -10.10 -2.63
N SER A 227 4.17 -9.65 -2.00
CA SER A 227 2.82 -9.77 -2.53
C SER A 227 2.46 -8.75 -3.61
N LEU A 228 2.99 -7.52 -3.55
CA LEU A 228 2.56 -6.43 -4.43
C LEU A 228 3.72 -5.72 -5.14
N LEU A 229 4.75 -5.27 -4.42
CA LEU A 229 5.84 -4.49 -5.03
C LEU A 229 6.72 -5.32 -5.97
N GLU A 230 7.08 -6.55 -5.61
CA GLU A 230 7.89 -7.43 -6.46
C GLU A 230 7.16 -7.83 -7.76
N PRO A 231 5.87 -8.21 -7.73
CA PRO A 231 5.08 -8.37 -8.95
C PRO A 231 5.09 -7.11 -9.82
N LEU A 232 4.82 -5.93 -9.25
CA LEU A 232 4.84 -4.66 -9.99
C LEU A 232 6.20 -4.36 -10.64
N ARG A 233 7.29 -4.51 -9.88
CA ARG A 233 8.65 -4.34 -10.40
C ARG A 233 8.95 -5.31 -11.53
N ARG A 234 8.45 -6.55 -11.46
CA ARG A 234 8.58 -7.53 -12.55
C ARG A 234 7.84 -7.07 -13.80
N VAL A 235 6.63 -6.48 -13.68
CA VAL A 235 5.91 -5.90 -14.82
C VAL A 235 6.76 -4.81 -15.49
N TRP A 236 7.33 -3.87 -14.73
CA TRP A 236 8.17 -2.81 -15.29
C TRP A 236 9.48 -3.31 -15.90
N GLN A 237 10.09 -4.31 -15.28
CA GLN A 237 11.28 -4.96 -15.84
C GLN A 237 10.98 -5.68 -17.16
N LYS A 238 9.84 -6.37 -17.27
CA LYS A 238 9.41 -6.98 -18.53
C LYS A 238 9.07 -5.92 -19.57
N HIS A 239 8.28 -4.91 -19.19
CA HIS A 239 7.90 -3.83 -20.08
C HIS A 239 9.11 -3.08 -20.64
N SER A 240 10.09 -2.71 -19.80
CA SER A 240 11.31 -2.03 -20.25
C SER A 240 12.23 -2.88 -21.14
N ARG A 241 12.10 -4.21 -21.11
CA ARG A 241 12.86 -5.14 -21.98
C ARG A 241 12.16 -5.43 -23.29
N SER A 242 10.83 -5.47 -23.28
CA SER A 242 10.02 -5.79 -24.45
C SER A 242 9.64 -4.57 -25.29
N TRP A 243 10.04 -3.36 -24.89
CA TRP A 243 9.70 -2.11 -25.60
C TRP A 243 10.93 -1.22 -25.79
N PHE A 244 11.09 -0.67 -27.00
CA PHE A 244 12.12 0.30 -27.35
C PHE A 244 11.51 1.45 -28.14
N CYS A 245 11.73 2.69 -27.69
CA CYS A 245 11.20 3.91 -28.34
C CYS A 245 9.70 3.84 -28.70
N GLY A 246 8.88 3.22 -27.85
CA GLY A 246 7.44 3.09 -28.07
C GLY A 246 7.01 1.96 -29.02
N VAL A 247 7.96 1.14 -29.48
CA VAL A 247 7.69 -0.04 -30.30
C VAL A 247 7.97 -1.30 -29.50
N LYS A 248 7.05 -2.27 -29.55
CA LYS A 248 7.25 -3.57 -28.93
C LYS A 248 8.31 -4.35 -29.73
N ILE A 249 9.35 -4.80 -29.05
CA ILE A 249 10.43 -5.59 -29.62
C ILE A 249 9.88 -7.00 -29.90
N ASP A 250 10.24 -7.58 -31.05
CA ASP A 250 9.94 -8.97 -31.32
C ASP A 250 10.64 -9.86 -30.27
N PRO A 251 9.99 -10.85 -29.66
CA PRO A 251 10.61 -11.78 -28.72
C PRO A 251 11.95 -12.37 -29.21
N GLN A 252 12.11 -12.56 -30.53
CA GLN A 252 13.36 -13.06 -31.12
C GLN A 252 14.51 -12.04 -31.01
N ASP A 253 14.19 -10.75 -31.00
CA ASP A 253 15.13 -9.64 -30.98
C ASP A 253 15.40 -9.10 -29.56
N GLU A 254 14.64 -9.50 -28.54
CA GLU A 254 14.80 -9.02 -27.16
C GLU A 254 16.25 -9.18 -26.65
N GLN A 255 16.96 -10.26 -27.03
CA GLN A 255 18.35 -10.50 -26.63
C GLN A 255 19.34 -9.47 -27.21
N LEU A 256 19.01 -8.81 -28.32
CA LEU A 256 19.82 -7.74 -28.91
C LEU A 256 19.79 -6.46 -28.05
N TYR A 257 18.71 -6.27 -27.28
CA TYR A 257 18.45 -5.07 -26.48
C TYR A 257 18.74 -5.27 -24.98
N VAL A 258 18.66 -6.50 -24.45
CA VAL A 258 18.99 -6.84 -23.06
C VAL A 258 20.52 -6.99 -22.86
N SER A 259 21.21 -5.86 -23.00
CA SER A 259 22.58 -5.59 -22.56
C SER A 259 23.75 -6.36 -23.21
N ASN A 260 24.52 -5.59 -23.97
CA ASN A 260 25.97 -5.81 -24.15
C ASN A 260 26.77 -5.00 -23.11
N LYS A 261 26.41 -5.08 -21.81
CA LYS A 261 27.19 -4.41 -20.75
C LYS A 261 28.63 -4.97 -20.67
N HIS A 262 28.85 -6.24 -21.00
CA HIS A 262 30.20 -6.82 -21.10
C HIS A 262 30.91 -6.54 -22.44
N ARG A 263 30.18 -6.35 -23.55
CA ARG A 263 30.81 -6.06 -24.85
C ARG A 263 31.30 -4.61 -24.95
N ARG A 264 30.61 -3.65 -24.31
CA ARG A 264 31.13 -2.27 -24.15
C ARG A 264 32.38 -2.22 -23.27
N ALA A 265 32.44 -3.01 -22.19
CA ALA A 265 33.62 -3.05 -21.33
C ALA A 265 34.84 -3.70 -22.00
N ARG A 266 34.64 -4.80 -22.76
CA ARG A 266 35.74 -5.42 -23.53
C ARG A 266 36.18 -4.59 -24.74
N ALA A 267 35.27 -3.95 -25.45
CA ALA A 267 35.62 -3.06 -26.57
C ALA A 267 36.43 -1.84 -26.12
N LEU A 268 36.12 -1.27 -24.94
CA LEU A 268 36.90 -0.17 -24.36
C LEU A 268 38.28 -0.60 -23.81
N ILE A 269 38.47 -1.88 -23.49
CA ILE A 269 39.78 -2.43 -23.08
C ILE A 269 40.64 -2.72 -24.33
N ASP A 270 40.04 -3.29 -25.38
CA ASP A 270 40.71 -3.57 -26.66
C ASP A 270 41.19 -2.30 -27.39
N GLU A 271 40.47 -1.17 -27.28
CA GLU A 271 40.90 0.11 -27.85
C GLU A 271 42.03 0.78 -27.05
N ARG A 272 42.18 0.45 -25.77
CA ARG A 272 43.22 1.02 -24.90
C ARG A 272 44.57 0.29 -25.01
N GLU A 273 44.55 -0.97 -25.45
CA GLU A 273 45.76 -1.77 -25.68
C GLU A 273 46.31 -1.63 -27.12
N ARG A 274 45.58 -0.93 -28.00
CA ARG A 274 45.98 -0.64 -29.39
C ARG A 274 46.26 0.83 -29.70
N GLY A 275 46.26 1.69 -28.67
CA GLY A 275 46.59 3.11 -28.75
C GLY A 275 47.96 3.41 -28.13
#